data_AF-A0A2H0WXC0-F1
#
_entry.id   AF-A0A2H0WXC0-F1
#
_cell.length_a   1.000
_cell.length_b   1.000
_cell.length_c   1.000
_cell.angle_alpha   90.00
_cell.angle_beta   90.00
_cell.angle_gamma   90.00
#
_symmetry.space_group_name_H-M   'P 1'
#
loop_
_entity.id
_entity.type
_entity.pdbx_description
1 polymer ?
#
loop_
_entity_poly.entity_id
_entity_poly.type
_entity_poly.pdbx_seq_one_letter_code
_entity_poly.pdbx_strand_id
1 'polypeptide(L)'
;MFNDHFFNPTRGNLTIDGVIDELFGYMAESPEKFYDVIVGCDSSSEEEPNFPVAIVVLRKGEGGRFFLKKIKYPPSAKKRFVNWKMRILEEVLLSCQLALFLKEKVAEKSESLTSSFNY
;
A
#
# COMPACT_ATOMS: atom_id res chain seq x y z
N MET A 1 -10.85 -4.62 2.60
CA MET A 1 -9.80 -5.23 1.75
C MET A 1 -8.41 -4.81 2.20
N PHE A 2 -8.16 -3.51 2.37
CA PHE A 2 -6.84 -2.98 2.77
C PHE A 2 -6.65 -2.78 4.29
N ASN A 3 -7.72 -2.85 5.09
CA ASN A 3 -7.67 -2.66 6.55
C ASN A 3 -7.01 -3.79 7.36
N ASP A 4 -6.47 -4.78 6.66
CA ASP A 4 -5.83 -5.94 7.26
C ASP A 4 -4.30 -5.82 7.07
N HIS A 5 -3.53 -6.86 7.35
CA HIS A 5 -2.08 -6.73 7.49
C HIS A 5 -1.34 -6.61 6.14
N PHE A 6 -0.25 -5.84 6.17
CA PHE A 6 0.79 -5.76 5.15
C PHE A 6 2.10 -6.31 5.71
N PHE A 7 2.85 -7.05 4.89
CA PHE A 7 4.14 -7.62 5.25
C PHE A 7 5.28 -6.67 4.85
N ASN A 8 6.20 -6.45 5.78
CA ASN A 8 7.48 -5.79 5.56
C ASN A 8 8.63 -6.74 5.97
N PRO A 9 9.71 -6.87 5.19
CA PRO A 9 10.81 -7.79 5.54
C PRO A 9 11.49 -7.51 6.88
N THR A 10 11.53 -6.23 7.30
CA THR A 10 12.23 -5.79 8.50
C THR A 10 11.33 -5.82 9.73
N ARG A 11 10.01 -5.57 9.56
CA ARG A 11 9.04 -5.41 10.66
C ARG A 11 8.00 -6.53 10.77
N GLY A 12 7.93 -7.44 9.79
CA GLY A 12 6.91 -8.48 9.73
C GLY A 12 5.54 -7.93 9.31
N ASN A 13 4.47 -8.48 9.86
CA ASN A 13 3.09 -8.09 9.53
C ASN A 13 2.67 -6.86 10.32
N LEU A 14 2.31 -5.80 9.61
CA LEU A 14 1.84 -4.52 10.14
C LEU A 14 0.39 -4.29 9.74
N THR A 15 -0.41 -3.71 10.63
CA THR A 15 -1.72 -3.15 10.26
C THR A 15 -1.52 -1.94 9.35
N ILE A 16 -2.59 -1.49 8.69
CA ILE A 16 -2.49 -0.26 7.88
C ILE A 16 -1.97 0.93 8.70
N ASP A 17 -2.43 1.12 9.94
CA ASP A 17 -1.96 2.20 10.80
C ASP A 17 -0.47 2.05 11.11
N GLY A 18 0.00 0.82 11.34
CA GLY A 18 1.44 0.53 11.51
C GLY A 18 2.27 0.81 10.25
N VAL A 19 1.72 0.59 9.05
CA VAL A 19 2.37 0.98 7.79
C VAL A 19 2.49 2.51 7.69
N ILE A 20 1.43 3.24 8.03
CA ILE A 20 1.43 4.70 8.05
C ILE A 20 2.47 5.22 9.04
N ASP A 21 2.50 4.67 10.26
CA ASP A 21 3.47 5.05 11.29
C ASP A 21 4.92 4.79 10.85
N GLU A 22 5.19 3.65 10.22
CA GLU A 22 6.51 3.36 9.64
C GLU A 22 6.87 4.28 8.47
N LEU A 23 5.88 4.70 7.66
CA LEU A 23 6.08 5.61 6.55
C LEU A 23 6.48 7.01 7.05
N PHE A 24 5.73 7.56 8.00
CA PHE A 24 6.07 8.83 8.64
C PHE A 24 7.37 8.73 9.45
N GLY A 25 7.60 7.62 10.16
CA GLY A 25 8.84 7.37 10.89
C GLY A 25 10.07 7.38 9.98
N TYR A 26 9.99 6.69 8.84
CA TYR A 26 11.07 6.66 7.85
C TYR A 26 11.35 8.03 7.22
N MET A 27 10.31 8.85 7.01
CA MET A 27 10.46 10.23 6.55
C MET A 27 11.06 11.14 7.63
N ALA A 28 10.68 10.95 8.89
CA ALA A 28 11.17 11.72 10.03
C ALA A 28 12.65 11.44 10.35
N GLU A 29 13.19 10.28 9.98
CA GLU A 29 14.63 9.97 10.10
C GLU A 29 15.52 10.94 9.31
N SER A 30 15.02 11.51 8.20
CA SER A 30 15.77 12.49 7.37
C SER A 30 14.79 13.42 6.63
N PRO A 31 14.19 14.40 7.31
CA PRO A 31 13.09 15.22 6.78
C PRO A 31 13.52 16.16 5.65
N GLU A 32 14.82 16.42 5.49
CA GLU A 32 15.39 17.26 4.44
C GLU A 32 15.47 16.57 3.07
N LYS A 33 15.23 15.25 3.03
CA LYS A 33 15.28 14.44 1.81
C LYS A 33 13.93 14.45 1.09
N PHE A 34 13.96 14.13 -0.19
CA PHE A 34 12.76 13.94 -0.99
C PHE A 34 12.31 12.48 -0.95
N TYR A 35 11.00 12.28 -0.80
CA TYR A 35 10.38 10.97 -0.71
C TYR A 35 9.27 10.81 -1.75
N ASP A 36 9.29 9.69 -2.45
CA ASP A 36 8.21 9.25 -3.33
C ASP A 36 7.44 8.11 -2.64
N VAL A 37 6.12 8.28 -2.53
CA VAL A 37 5.22 7.20 -2.08
C VAL A 37 4.57 6.59 -3.31
N ILE A 38 4.91 5.34 -3.59
CA ILE A 38 4.49 4.61 -4.79
C ILE A 38 3.55 3.49 -4.35
N VAL A 39 2.44 3.34 -5.07
CA VAL A 39 1.52 2.21 -4.90
C VAL A 39 1.40 1.45 -6.21
N GLY A 40 1.23 0.14 -6.12
CA GLY A 40 1.06 -0.69 -7.30
C GLY A 40 0.44 -2.03 -6.99
N CYS A 41 -0.07 -2.68 -8.02
CA CYS A 41 -0.60 -4.03 -7.99
C CYS A 41 -0.01 -4.79 -9.17
N ASP A 42 0.25 -6.07 -8.96
CA ASP A 42 0.57 -7.04 -10.00
C ASP A 42 -0.44 -8.20 -9.91
N SER A 43 -0.38 -9.15 -10.84
CA SER A 43 -1.19 -10.37 -10.78
C SER A 43 -0.44 -11.62 -11.25
N SER A 44 -0.68 -12.76 -10.59
CA SER A 44 -0.14 -14.05 -11.06
C SER A 44 -0.83 -14.52 -12.34
N SER A 45 -0.12 -15.30 -13.17
CA SER A 45 -0.65 -15.82 -14.44
C SER A 45 -1.52 -17.07 -14.35
N GLU A 46 -2.04 -17.34 -13.17
CA GLU A 46 -2.87 -18.52 -12.86
C GLU A 46 -4.35 -18.26 -13.19
N GLU A 47 -5.15 -19.31 -13.33
CA GLU A 47 -6.61 -19.19 -13.56
C GLU A 47 -7.33 -18.52 -12.38
N GLU A 48 -6.77 -18.69 -11.17
CA GLU A 48 -7.15 -17.99 -9.94
C GLU A 48 -6.00 -17.03 -9.55
N PRO A 49 -5.90 -15.85 -10.18
CA PRO A 49 -4.77 -14.97 -9.96
C PRO A 49 -4.78 -14.40 -8.54
N ASN A 50 -3.60 -14.38 -7.93
CA ASN A 50 -3.33 -13.61 -6.73
C ASN A 50 -2.97 -12.19 -7.15
N PHE A 51 -3.50 -11.18 -6.46
CA PHE A 51 -3.20 -9.77 -6.70
C PHE A 51 -2.33 -9.22 -5.57
N PRO A 52 -1.00 -9.37 -5.61
CA PRO A 52 -0.14 -8.68 -4.66
C PRO A 52 -0.22 -7.16 -4.90
N VAL A 53 -0.50 -6.41 -3.83
CA VAL A 53 -0.37 -4.96 -3.81
C VAL A 53 0.85 -4.54 -3.00
N ALA A 54 1.47 -3.46 -3.42
CA ALA A 54 2.65 -2.89 -2.80
C ALA A 54 2.43 -1.41 -2.45
N ILE A 55 2.90 -1.01 -1.28
CA ILE A 55 3.14 0.38 -0.90
C ILE A 55 4.64 0.52 -0.73
N VAL A 56 5.26 1.51 -1.36
CA VAL A 56 6.71 1.76 -1.30
C VAL A 56 6.95 3.21 -0.93
N VAL A 57 7.82 3.45 0.03
CA VAL A 57 8.36 4.78 0.33
C VAL A 57 9.82 4.80 -0.08
N LEU A 58 10.13 5.59 -1.11
CA LEU A 58 11.46 5.70 -1.70
C LEU A 58 12.09 7.04 -1.30
N ARG A 59 13.21 7.00 -0.59
CA ARG A 59 14.06 8.17 -0.33
C ARG A 59 15.02 8.35 -1.49
N LYS A 60 14.97 9.52 -2.13
CA LYS A 60 15.75 9.78 -3.35
C LYS A 60 17.26 9.62 -3.09
N GLY A 61 17.87 8.63 -3.76
CA GLY A 61 19.31 8.33 -3.67
C GLY A 61 19.74 7.40 -2.53
N GLU A 62 18.82 6.98 -1.66
CA GLU A 62 19.14 6.19 -0.45
C GLU A 62 18.29 4.92 -0.30
N GLY A 63 17.50 4.57 -1.33
CA GLY A 63 16.66 3.38 -1.33
C GLY A 63 15.30 3.64 -0.71
N GLY A 64 14.64 2.59 -0.20
CA GLY A 64 13.28 2.72 0.31
C GLY A 64 12.81 1.52 1.10
N ARG A 65 11.62 1.64 1.68
CA ARG A 65 10.91 0.55 2.36
C ARG A 65 9.66 0.18 1.56
N PHE A 66 9.31 -1.10 1.57
CA PHE A 66 8.11 -1.59 0.90
C PHE A 66 7.25 -2.44 1.84
N PHE A 67 5.96 -2.46 1.54
CA PHE A 67 4.93 -3.17 2.29
C PHE A 67 4.06 -3.92 1.29
N LEU A 68 3.94 -5.25 1.45
CA LEU A 68 3.25 -6.12 0.51
C LEU A 68 2.00 -6.71 1.15
N LYS A 69 0.91 -6.75 0.42
CA LYS A 69 -0.30 -7.49 0.81
C LYS A 69 -0.80 -8.33 -0.33
N LYS A 70 -1.13 -9.60 -0.07
CA LYS A 70 -1.76 -10.46 -1.06
C LYS A 70 -3.27 -10.28 -0.98
N ILE A 71 -3.86 -9.89 -2.11
CA ILE A 71 -5.30 -9.85 -2.28
C ILE A 71 -5.74 -11.15 -2.95
N LYS A 72 -6.74 -11.80 -2.35
CA LYS A 72 -7.38 -13.00 -2.88
C LYS A 72 -8.87 -12.76 -3.04
N TYR A 73 -9.41 -13.19 -4.17
CA TYR A 73 -10.85 -13.27 -4.37
C TYR A 73 -11.34 -14.64 -3.88
N PRO A 74 -12.34 -14.70 -2.98
CA PRO A 74 -12.87 -15.98 -2.54
C PRO A 74 -13.53 -16.69 -3.73
N PRO A 75 -13.52 -18.04 -3.76
CA PRO A 75 -14.15 -18.82 -4.84
C PRO A 75 -15.64 -18.48 -5.04
N SER A 76 -16.31 -18.02 -3.98
CA SER A 76 -17.71 -17.58 -3.99
C SER A 76 -17.96 -16.29 -4.79
N ALA A 77 -16.93 -15.46 -5.04
CA ALA A 77 -17.07 -14.20 -5.76
C ALA A 77 -17.31 -14.37 -7.27
N LYS A 78 -17.21 -15.59 -7.82
CA LYS A 78 -17.37 -15.92 -9.26
C LYS A 78 -16.56 -15.03 -10.22
N LYS A 79 -15.53 -14.34 -9.73
CA LYS A 79 -14.68 -13.44 -10.52
C LYS A 79 -13.59 -14.28 -11.19
N ARG A 80 -13.83 -14.72 -12.44
CA ARG A 80 -12.85 -15.48 -13.24
C ARG A 80 -12.09 -14.54 -14.16
N PHE A 81 -10.77 -14.51 -14.01
CA PHE A 81 -9.89 -13.67 -14.82
C PHE A 81 -9.38 -14.44 -16.04
N VAL A 82 -10.28 -14.75 -16.96
CA VAL A 82 -9.97 -15.58 -18.15
C VAL A 82 -9.11 -14.84 -19.18
N ASN A 83 -9.16 -13.51 -19.21
CA ASN A 83 -8.46 -12.68 -20.18
C ASN A 83 -7.41 -11.79 -19.49
N TRP A 84 -6.20 -11.72 -20.06
CA TRP A 84 -5.11 -10.86 -19.57
C TRP A 84 -5.51 -9.38 -19.50
N LYS A 85 -6.37 -8.91 -20.41
CA LYS A 85 -6.89 -7.52 -20.36
C LYS A 85 -7.68 -7.24 -19.09
N MET A 86 -8.47 -8.21 -18.62
CA MET A 86 -9.22 -8.07 -17.37
C MET A 86 -8.29 -8.02 -16.15
N ARG A 87 -7.15 -8.73 -16.21
CA ARG A 87 -6.14 -8.69 -15.15
C ARG A 87 -5.47 -7.32 -15.06
N ILE A 88 -5.05 -6.74 -16.18
CA ILE A 88 -4.47 -5.38 -16.21
C ILE A 88 -5.47 -4.35 -15.69
N LEU A 89 -6.74 -4.44 -16.11
CA LEU A 89 -7.77 -3.53 -15.61
C LEU A 89 -7.97 -3.66 -14.10
N GLU A 90 -7.91 -4.89 -13.57
CA GLU A 90 -8.01 -5.15 -12.14
C GLU A 90 -6.79 -4.65 -11.37
N GLU A 91 -5.57 -4.84 -11.90
CA GLU A 91 -4.33 -4.30 -11.33
C GLU A 91 -4.38 -2.78 -11.21
N VAL A 92 -4.81 -2.10 -12.29
CA VAL A 92 -4.97 -0.65 -12.30
C VAL A 92 -6.05 -0.22 -11.29
N LEU A 93 -7.19 -0.91 -11.28
CA LEU A 93 -8.27 -0.61 -10.34
C LEU A 93 -7.82 -0.75 -8.89
N LEU A 94 -7.17 -1.85 -8.53
CA LEU A 94 -6.66 -2.10 -7.17
C LEU A 94 -5.59 -1.08 -6.79
N SER A 95 -4.71 -0.69 -7.73
CA SER A 95 -3.70 0.35 -7.51
C SER A 95 -4.34 1.71 -7.21
N CYS A 96 -5.35 2.10 -7.99
CA CYS A 96 -6.09 3.35 -7.77
C CYS A 96 -6.85 3.34 -6.44
N GLN A 97 -7.51 2.23 -6.11
CA GLN A 97 -8.23 2.09 -4.83
C GLN A 97 -7.26 2.17 -3.64
N LEU A 98 -6.10 1.52 -3.74
CA LEU A 98 -5.07 1.60 -2.72
C LEU A 98 -4.51 3.02 -2.58
N ALA A 99 -4.32 3.74 -3.70
CA ALA A 99 -3.86 5.13 -3.67
C ALA A 99 -4.85 6.05 -2.93
N LEU A 100 -6.15 5.93 -3.22
CA LEU A 100 -7.19 6.72 -2.56
C LEU A 100 -7.26 6.41 -1.07
N PHE A 101 -7.29 5.12 -0.72
CA PHE A 101 -7.32 4.67 0.66
C PHE A 101 -6.09 5.13 1.45
N LEU A 102 -4.90 5.04 0.86
CA LEU A 102 -3.67 5.49 1.49
C LEU A 102 -3.68 7.00 1.69
N LYS A 103 -4.15 7.77 0.69
CA LYS A 103 -4.27 9.23 0.77
C LYS A 103 -5.18 9.66 1.92
N GLU A 104 -6.34 9.02 2.08
CA GLU A 104 -7.28 9.29 3.19
C GLU A 104 -6.60 9.04 4.54
N LYS A 105 -5.95 7.88 4.72
CA LYS A 105 -5.25 7.52 5.96
C LYS A 105 -4.09 8.46 6.30
N VAL A 106 -3.34 8.88 5.30
CA VAL A 106 -2.25 9.85 5.48
C VAL A 106 -2.79 11.23 5.88
N ALA A 107 -3.90 11.67 5.29
CA ALA A 107 -4.55 12.93 5.64
C ALA A 107 -5.07 12.90 7.09
N GLU A 108 -5.78 11.84 7.49
CA GLU A 108 -6.27 11.63 8.86
C GLU A 108 -5.10 11.68 9.87
N LYS A 109 -3.99 11.00 9.57
CA LYS A 109 -2.81 11.01 10.43
C LYS A 109 -2.20 12.41 10.52
N SER A 110 -2.06 13.11 9.39
CA SER A 110 -1.51 14.47 9.38
C SER A 110 -2.35 15.46 10.21
N GLU A 111 -3.68 15.37 10.14
CA GLU A 111 -4.60 16.20 10.94
C GLU A 111 -4.51 15.89 12.44
N SER A 112 -4.32 14.62 12.80
CA SER A 112 -4.12 14.22 14.20
C SER A 112 -2.81 14.77 14.77
N LEU A 113 -1.75 14.84 13.97
CA LEU A 113 -0.47 15.42 14.36
C LEU A 113 -0.61 16.92 14.58
N THR A 114 -1.23 17.66 13.66
CA THR A 114 -1.41 19.12 13.80
C THR A 114 -2.31 19.49 14.98
N SER A 115 -3.36 18.71 15.25
CA SER A 115 -4.27 18.95 16.38
C SER A 115 -3.62 18.68 17.75
N SER A 116 -2.55 17.89 17.80
CA SER A 116 -1.78 17.62 19.02
C SER A 116 -0.84 18.78 19.41
N PHE A 117 -0.65 19.77 18.53
CA PHE A 117 0.19 20.96 18.74
C PHE A 117 -0.60 22.22 19.15
N ASN A 118 -1.83 22.09 19.65
CA ASN A 118 -2.61 23.25 20.12
C ASN A 118 -1.87 23.99 21.26
N TYR A 119 -1.38 25.19 20.96
CA TYR A 119 -1.12 26.29 21.90
C TYR A 119 -2.43 26.96 22.31
#